data_AF-A0A353X0P1-F1
#
_entry.id   AF-A0A353X0P1-F1
#
_cell.length_a   1.000
_cell.length_b   1.000
_cell.length_c   1.000
_cell.angle_alpha   90.00
_cell.angle_beta   90.00
_cell.angle_gamma   90.00
#
_symmetry.space_group_name_H-M   'P 1'
#
loop_
_entity.id
_entity.type
_entity.pdbx_description
1 polymer ?
#
loop_
_entity_poly.entity_id
_entity_poly.type
_entity_poly.pdbx_seq_one_letter_code
_entity_poly.pdbx_strand_id
1 'polypeptide(L)'
;MLTLIKNYIFAPKGVGMKHWPIIFLTVVAAILLSCEEDCLDCGVLNKEPFINLEFRAQSIIDTLETETDSLDSLIIVKNIELDSLTGDDSLQLANEIQELSTWNDSLKTSLRDFENGLVTVSITGDGANFLESFQDTTNNFFRIPLNMNADISEIYFDYFNMIDTLRLSYRREVYTTLDEVRIEAVNLLVDYHSFDSLSDPSCDPTECRSDEITYEAFF
;
A
#
# COMPACT_ATOMS: atom_id res chain seq x y z
N MET A 1 -14.52 -33.27 11.43
CA MET A 1 -15.89 -33.43 11.97
C MET A 1 -16.79 -33.71 10.78
N LEU A 2 -17.10 -34.98 10.53
CA LEU A 2 -17.85 -35.47 9.36
C LEU A 2 -19.36 -35.32 9.63
N THR A 3 -20.03 -34.42 8.92
CA THR A 3 -21.49 -34.27 8.99
C THR A 3 -22.12 -34.68 7.66
N LEU A 4 -22.83 -35.79 7.74
CA LEU A 4 -23.73 -36.42 6.75
C LEU A 4 -24.62 -35.44 5.97
N ILE A 5 -24.51 -35.43 4.64
CA ILE A 5 -25.60 -35.03 3.74
C ILE A 5 -26.27 -36.31 3.22
N LYS A 6 -27.45 -36.60 3.77
CA LYS A 6 -28.37 -37.64 3.28
C LYS A 6 -29.02 -37.15 1.98
N ASN A 7 -28.77 -37.87 0.90
CA ASN A 7 -29.48 -37.74 -0.37
C ASN A 7 -30.99 -37.98 -0.20
N TYR A 8 -31.80 -36.96 -0.45
CA TYR A 8 -33.19 -37.09 -0.86
C TYR A 8 -33.25 -36.97 -2.39
N ILE A 9 -33.25 -38.10 -3.09
CA ILE A 9 -33.62 -38.16 -4.51
C ILE A 9 -35.10 -38.52 -4.57
N PHE A 10 -35.96 -37.51 -4.67
CA PHE A 10 -37.34 -37.69 -5.09
C PHE A 10 -37.38 -37.84 -6.61
N ALA A 11 -37.73 -39.02 -7.10
CA ALA A 11 -38.04 -39.25 -8.50
C ALA A 11 -39.50 -38.85 -8.78
N PRO A 12 -39.79 -37.83 -9.62
CA PRO A 12 -41.16 -37.57 -10.05
C PRO A 12 -41.59 -38.61 -11.08
N LYS A 13 -42.61 -39.40 -10.75
CA LYS A 13 -43.34 -40.22 -11.72
C LYS A 13 -44.35 -39.34 -12.46
N GLY A 14 -44.23 -39.28 -13.78
CA GLY A 14 -45.38 -39.00 -14.66
C GLY A 14 -45.50 -37.60 -15.25
N VAL A 15 -44.42 -37.04 -15.83
CA VAL A 15 -44.53 -35.89 -16.74
C VAL A 15 -43.82 -36.20 -18.05
N GLY A 16 -44.52 -35.96 -19.17
CA GLY A 16 -44.11 -36.33 -20.52
C GLY A 16 -42.69 -35.89 -20.89
N MET A 17 -41.90 -36.87 -21.33
CA MET A 17 -40.55 -36.70 -21.87
C MET A 17 -40.57 -35.87 -23.16
N LYS A 18 -40.50 -34.55 -23.06
CA LYS A 18 -40.08 -33.72 -24.20
C LYS A 18 -39.19 -32.52 -23.86
N HIS A 19 -38.98 -32.21 -22.58
CA HIS A 19 -38.16 -31.07 -22.14
C HIS A 19 -37.04 -31.42 -21.16
N TRP A 20 -36.80 -32.72 -20.90
CA TRP A 20 -35.78 -33.18 -19.96
C TRP A 20 -34.33 -32.81 -20.34
N PRO A 21 -33.86 -32.82 -21.61
CA PRO A 21 -32.46 -32.52 -21.88
C PRO A 21 -32.10 -31.04 -21.66
N ILE A 22 -33.07 -30.13 -21.65
CA ILE A 22 -32.83 -28.70 -21.46
C ILE A 22 -32.58 -28.38 -19.97
N ILE A 23 -33.30 -29.04 -19.06
CA ILE A 23 -33.16 -28.81 -17.61
C ILE A 23 -31.86 -29.41 -17.07
N PHE A 24 -31.38 -30.53 -17.65
CA PHE A 24 -30.10 -31.11 -17.24
C PHE A 24 -28.90 -30.28 -17.74
N LEU A 25 -29.03 -29.63 -18.91
CA LEU A 25 -27.99 -28.77 -19.46
C LEU A 25 -27.86 -27.45 -18.68
N THR A 26 -28.97 -26.88 -18.19
CA THR A 26 -28.95 -25.64 -17.39
C THR A 26 -28.39 -25.86 -15.98
N VAL A 27 -28.62 -27.02 -15.37
CA VAL A 27 -28.03 -27.34 -14.05
C VAL A 27 -26.53 -27.62 -14.17
N VAL A 28 -26.07 -28.28 -15.24
CA VAL A 28 -24.62 -28.48 -15.49
C VAL A 28 -23.92 -27.16 -15.85
N ALA A 29 -24.56 -26.27 -16.60
CA ALA A 29 -24.04 -24.92 -16.86
C ALA A 29 -23.99 -24.05 -15.59
N ALA A 30 -24.97 -24.17 -14.69
CA ALA A 30 -24.98 -23.44 -13.42
C ALA A 30 -23.90 -23.93 -12.43
N ILE A 31 -23.51 -25.21 -12.48
CA ILE A 31 -22.41 -25.75 -11.65
C ILE A 31 -21.04 -25.35 -12.24
N LEU A 32 -20.93 -25.16 -13.56
CA LEU A 32 -19.70 -24.66 -14.20
C LEU A 32 -19.55 -23.13 -14.10
N LEU A 33 -20.62 -22.40 -13.77
CA LEU A 33 -20.61 -20.94 -13.57
C LEU A 33 -20.63 -20.52 -12.09
N SER A 34 -20.66 -21.47 -11.14
CA SER A 34 -20.62 -21.15 -9.69
C SER A 34 -19.20 -21.14 -9.10
N CYS A 35 -18.17 -20.94 -9.92
CA CYS A 35 -16.81 -20.61 -9.48
C CYS A 35 -16.49 -19.15 -9.80
N GLU A 36 -17.43 -18.27 -9.44
CA GLU A 36 -17.24 -16.82 -9.41
C GLU A 36 -17.50 -16.39 -7.95
N GLU A 37 -16.80 -17.05 -7.02
CA GLU A 37 -16.39 -16.37 -5.80
C GLU A 37 -15.21 -15.50 -6.22
N ASP A 38 -15.28 -14.22 -5.86
CA ASP A 38 -14.17 -13.27 -5.97
C ASP A 38 -12.86 -13.98 -5.59
N CYS A 39 -12.09 -14.36 -6.60
CA CYS A 39 -10.85 -15.09 -6.42
C CYS A 39 -9.77 -14.05 -6.07
N LEU A 40 -9.91 -13.48 -4.87
CA LEU A 40 -8.86 -12.73 -4.17
C LEU A 40 -7.67 -13.62 -3.80
N ASP A 41 -7.77 -14.93 -4.07
CA ASP A 41 -6.74 -15.94 -3.93
C ASP A 41 -6.78 -16.88 -5.14
N CYS A 42 -6.45 -16.34 -6.33
CA CYS A 42 -6.07 -17.14 -7.48
C CYS A 42 -4.80 -17.93 -7.12
N GLY A 43 -5.01 -19.15 -6.61
CA GLY A 43 -4.05 -20.22 -6.31
C GLY A 43 -2.55 -19.99 -6.53
N VAL A 44 -1.80 -20.35 -5.49
CA VAL A 44 -0.34 -20.50 -5.39
C VAL A 44 0.34 -21.08 -6.65
N LEU A 45 0.67 -20.22 -7.61
CA LEU A 45 1.67 -20.46 -8.64
C LEU A 45 2.54 -19.21 -8.68
N ASN A 46 3.62 -19.23 -7.89
CA ASN A 46 4.58 -18.16 -7.61
C ASN A 46 4.11 -17.14 -6.56
N LYS A 47 4.21 -17.48 -5.26
CA LYS A 47 4.18 -16.46 -4.20
C LYS A 47 5.49 -15.67 -4.28
N GLU A 48 5.42 -14.44 -4.78
CA GLU A 48 6.59 -13.56 -4.85
C GLU A 48 7.11 -13.28 -3.43
N PRO A 49 8.44 -13.28 -3.21
CA PRO A 49 8.99 -12.89 -1.92
C PRO A 49 8.64 -11.42 -1.67
N PHE A 50 8.20 -11.10 -0.46
CA PHE A 50 7.92 -9.73 -0.02
C PHE A 50 8.49 -9.51 1.38
N ILE A 51 8.60 -8.25 1.79
CA ILE A 51 8.77 -7.84 3.20
C ILE A 51 7.56 -7.04 3.65
N ASN A 52 7.34 -6.95 4.96
CA ASN A 52 6.38 -6.01 5.51
C ASN A 52 7.09 -4.72 5.92
N LEU A 53 6.53 -3.58 5.56
CA LEU A 53 7.00 -2.25 5.94
C LEU A 53 5.85 -1.47 6.56
N GLU A 54 6.05 -0.93 7.76
CA GLU A 54 5.10 -0.04 8.41
C GLU A 54 5.66 1.39 8.40
N PHE A 55 4.84 2.37 8.03
CA PHE A 55 5.27 3.77 7.93
C PHE A 55 4.87 4.56 9.17
N ARG A 56 5.86 5.16 9.84
CA ARG A 56 5.66 6.02 11.01
C ARG A 56 5.93 7.46 10.61
N ALA A 57 4.88 8.16 10.19
CA ALA A 57 4.97 9.55 9.71
C ALA A 57 4.90 10.62 10.82
N GLN A 58 5.19 10.26 12.08
CA GLN A 58 5.02 11.19 13.20
C GLN A 58 5.91 12.43 13.08
N SER A 59 7.16 12.29 12.59
CA SER A 59 8.05 13.45 12.46
C SER A 59 7.59 14.38 11.32
N ILE A 60 7.08 13.83 10.21
CA ILE A 60 6.41 14.64 9.19
C ILE A 60 5.17 15.36 9.76
N ILE A 61 4.33 14.67 10.54
CA ILE A 61 3.14 15.28 11.16
C ILE A 61 3.57 16.44 12.06
N ASP A 62 4.52 16.23 12.96
CA ASP A 62 5.03 17.27 13.88
C ASP A 62 5.61 18.48 13.09
N THR A 63 6.28 18.21 11.97
CA THR A 63 6.83 19.23 11.07
C THR A 63 5.71 20.04 10.40
N LEU A 64 4.72 19.36 9.82
CA LEU A 64 3.58 20.01 9.16
C LEU A 64 2.74 20.83 10.14
N GLU A 65 2.52 20.34 11.36
CA GLU A 65 1.86 21.08 12.44
C GLU A 65 2.63 22.38 12.75
N THR A 66 3.95 22.26 12.97
CA THR A 66 4.81 23.40 13.30
C THR A 66 4.81 24.45 12.17
N GLU A 67 4.93 24.01 10.91
CA GLU A 67 4.90 24.92 9.76
C GLU A 67 3.54 25.61 9.60
N THR A 68 2.45 24.86 9.79
CA THR A 68 1.08 25.37 9.75
C THR A 68 0.86 26.45 10.82
N ASP A 69 1.25 26.17 12.06
CA ASP A 69 1.13 27.11 13.18
C ASP A 69 1.96 28.38 12.97
N SER A 70 3.17 28.23 12.41
CA SER A 70 4.04 29.36 12.06
C SER A 70 3.42 30.22 10.97
N LEU A 71 2.84 29.63 9.93
CA LEU A 71 2.16 30.36 8.86
C LEU A 71 0.87 31.03 9.34
N ASP A 72 0.06 30.36 10.15
CA ASP A 72 -1.13 30.96 10.77
C ASP A 72 -0.75 32.21 11.57
N SER A 73 0.31 32.11 12.38
CA SER A 73 0.84 33.24 13.15
C SER A 73 1.33 34.39 12.25
N LEU A 74 2.05 34.08 11.17
CA LEU A 74 2.53 35.08 10.21
C LEU A 74 1.37 35.78 9.48
N ILE A 75 0.37 35.02 9.04
CA ILE A 75 -0.84 35.55 8.38
C ILE A 75 -1.59 36.50 9.33
N ILE A 76 -1.70 36.18 10.62
CA ILE A 76 -2.33 37.07 11.61
C ILE A 76 -1.55 38.39 11.72
N VAL A 77 -0.23 38.33 11.87
CA VAL A 77 0.63 39.52 11.97
C VAL A 77 0.50 40.38 10.70
N LYS A 78 0.50 39.74 9.52
CA LYS A 78 0.37 40.42 8.23
C LYS A 78 -1.01 41.07 8.03
N ASN A 79 -2.09 40.44 8.50
CA ASN A 79 -3.42 41.06 8.48
C ASN A 79 -3.50 42.30 9.39
N ILE A 80 -2.86 42.27 10.56
CA ILE A 80 -2.78 43.45 11.44
C ILE A 80 -1.97 44.58 10.77
N GLU A 81 -0.89 44.25 10.06
CA GLU A 81 -0.12 45.21 9.26
C GLU A 81 -0.97 45.82 8.14
N LEU A 82 -1.75 44.99 7.43
CA LEU A 82 -2.66 45.42 6.37
C LEU A 82 -3.70 46.44 6.85
N ASP A 83 -4.29 46.23 8.03
CA ASP A 83 -5.27 47.15 8.63
C ASP A 83 -4.70 48.57 8.88
N SER A 84 -3.37 48.71 8.93
CA SER A 84 -2.67 49.98 9.15
C SER A 84 -2.24 50.69 7.87
N LEU A 85 -2.34 50.03 6.71
CA LEU A 85 -1.90 50.55 5.41
C LEU A 85 -3.06 51.13 4.60
N THR A 86 -2.75 52.06 3.69
CA THR A 86 -3.70 52.62 2.72
C THR A 86 -3.05 52.74 1.35
N GLY A 87 -3.82 52.56 0.27
CA GLY A 87 -3.32 52.73 -1.10
C GLY A 87 -2.56 51.50 -1.64
N ASP A 88 -1.63 51.69 -2.57
CA ASP A 88 -1.01 50.59 -3.33
C ASP A 88 -0.27 49.55 -2.45
N ASP A 89 0.33 49.99 -1.34
CA ASP A 89 1.01 49.10 -0.38
C ASP A 89 0.03 48.10 0.27
N SER A 90 -1.24 48.50 0.45
CA SER A 90 -2.28 47.60 0.98
C SER A 90 -2.67 46.50 -0.02
N LEU A 91 -2.66 46.79 -1.33
CA LEU A 91 -2.97 45.80 -2.35
C LEU A 91 -1.87 44.76 -2.48
N GLN A 92 -0.60 45.18 -2.45
CA GLN A 92 0.53 44.25 -2.49
C GLN A 92 0.48 43.30 -1.28
N LEU A 93 0.33 43.85 -0.08
CA LEU A 93 0.31 43.04 1.14
C LEU A 93 -0.91 42.09 1.19
N ALA A 94 -2.08 42.52 0.69
CA ALA A 94 -3.24 41.66 0.56
C ALA A 94 -3.00 40.45 -0.36
N ASN A 95 -2.26 40.64 -1.47
CA ASN A 95 -1.89 39.53 -2.36
C ASN A 95 -0.91 38.57 -1.67
N GLU A 96 0.10 39.09 -0.96
CA GLU A 96 1.04 38.27 -0.18
C GLU A 96 0.30 37.43 0.87
N ILE A 97 -0.67 38.02 1.58
CA ILE A 97 -1.52 37.30 2.55
C ILE A 97 -2.32 36.19 1.85
N GLN A 98 -2.87 36.45 0.65
CA GLN A 98 -3.62 35.46 -0.11
C GLN A 98 -2.73 34.28 -0.55
N GLU A 99 -1.51 34.54 -0.97
CA GLU A 99 -0.53 33.50 -1.32
C GLU A 99 -0.17 32.65 -0.10
N LEU A 100 0.15 33.29 1.02
CA LEU A 100 0.43 32.60 2.29
C LEU A 100 -0.76 31.77 2.77
N SER A 101 -1.99 32.30 2.67
CA SER A 101 -3.21 31.56 3.02
C SER A 101 -3.40 30.33 2.14
N THR A 102 -3.16 30.46 0.84
CA THR A 102 -3.29 29.35 -0.12
C THR A 102 -2.28 28.25 0.18
N TRP A 103 -1.03 28.63 0.49
CA TRP A 103 -0.01 27.67 0.94
C TRP A 103 -0.47 27.00 2.25
N ASN A 104 -0.86 27.78 3.25
CA ASN A 104 -1.29 27.24 4.53
C ASN A 104 -2.46 26.24 4.40
N ASP A 105 -3.45 26.51 3.55
CA ASP A 105 -4.54 25.58 3.27
C ASP A 105 -4.05 24.26 2.62
N SER A 106 -3.02 24.35 1.77
CA SER A 106 -2.36 23.17 1.19
C SER A 106 -1.63 22.34 2.25
N LEU A 107 -0.93 22.97 3.20
CA LEU A 107 -0.28 22.26 4.31
C LEU A 107 -1.29 21.63 5.25
N LYS A 108 -2.38 22.33 5.59
CA LYS A 108 -3.49 21.78 6.40
C LYS A 108 -4.14 20.58 5.73
N THR A 109 -4.29 20.62 4.42
CA THR A 109 -4.79 19.47 3.64
C THR A 109 -3.81 18.30 3.74
N SER A 110 -2.52 18.55 3.59
CA SER A 110 -1.47 17.54 3.69
C SER A 110 -1.41 16.91 5.08
N LEU A 111 -1.43 17.73 6.13
CA LEU A 111 -1.48 17.30 7.53
C LEU A 111 -2.68 16.40 7.76
N ARG A 112 -3.88 16.83 7.35
CA ARG A 112 -5.09 16.02 7.46
C ARG A 112 -4.96 14.69 6.71
N ASP A 113 -4.34 14.69 5.54
CA ASP A 113 -4.17 13.47 4.76
C ASP A 113 -3.17 12.52 5.46
N PHE A 114 -2.11 13.02 6.10
CA PHE A 114 -1.22 12.21 6.95
C PHE A 114 -1.94 11.65 8.20
N GLU A 115 -2.67 12.49 8.94
CA GLU A 115 -3.40 12.08 10.15
C GLU A 115 -4.46 11.01 9.85
N ASN A 116 -5.11 11.10 8.68
CA ASN A 116 -6.09 10.12 8.23
C ASN A 116 -5.46 8.93 7.49
N GLY A 117 -4.13 8.93 7.32
CA GLY A 117 -3.41 7.91 6.56
C GLY A 117 -3.92 7.80 5.12
N LEU A 118 -4.12 8.91 4.41
CA LEU A 118 -4.52 8.93 3.00
C LEU A 118 -3.32 9.12 2.06
N VAL A 119 -2.11 8.86 2.56
CA VAL A 119 -0.87 9.09 1.84
C VAL A 119 -0.66 8.01 0.78
N THR A 120 -0.63 8.42 -0.49
CA THR A 120 -0.27 7.50 -1.57
C THR A 120 1.22 7.22 -1.53
N VAL A 121 1.62 5.95 -1.56
CA VAL A 121 3.01 5.55 -1.61
C VAL A 121 3.25 4.81 -2.93
N SER A 122 3.89 5.49 -3.87
CA SER A 122 4.30 4.83 -5.10
C SER A 122 5.57 4.03 -4.86
N ILE A 123 5.56 2.75 -5.23
CA ILE A 123 6.67 1.80 -5.04
C ILE A 123 7.21 1.43 -6.42
N THR A 124 8.48 1.74 -6.68
CA THR A 124 9.17 1.34 -7.92
C THR A 124 10.49 0.66 -7.61
N GLY A 125 10.96 -0.25 -8.46
CA GLY A 125 12.24 -0.92 -8.22
C GLY A 125 12.88 -1.58 -9.46
N ASP A 126 14.19 -1.80 -9.38
CA ASP A 126 14.98 -2.33 -10.50
C ASP A 126 14.91 -3.87 -10.55
N GLY A 127 14.50 -4.40 -11.71
CA GLY A 127 14.49 -5.82 -12.10
C GLY A 127 13.18 -6.61 -11.91
N ALA A 128 12.07 -5.91 -11.62
CA ALA A 128 10.72 -6.45 -11.76
C ALA A 128 9.89 -5.47 -12.62
N ASN A 129 8.89 -5.94 -13.35
CA ASN A 129 7.99 -5.10 -14.15
C ASN A 129 7.04 -4.25 -13.25
N PHE A 130 7.54 -3.66 -12.17
CA PHE A 130 6.72 -3.05 -11.12
C PHE A 130 6.74 -1.52 -11.25
N LEU A 131 5.68 -1.02 -11.90
CA LEU A 131 5.08 0.27 -11.58
C LEU A 131 3.76 -0.04 -10.87
N GLU A 132 3.82 -0.59 -9.66
CA GLU A 132 2.64 -0.74 -8.82
C GLU A 132 2.61 0.42 -7.82
N SER A 133 1.76 1.41 -8.09
CA SER A 133 1.43 2.44 -7.13
C SER A 133 0.43 1.87 -6.12
N PHE A 134 0.83 1.75 -4.86
CA PHE A 134 -0.08 1.36 -3.80
C PHE A 134 -0.66 2.62 -3.14
N GLN A 135 -1.98 2.69 -3.06
CA GLN A 135 -2.66 3.67 -2.23
C GLN A 135 -3.09 2.96 -0.96
N ASP A 136 -2.37 3.19 0.13
CA ASP A 136 -2.75 2.62 1.42
C ASP A 136 -2.32 3.53 2.56
N THR A 137 -2.83 3.28 3.75
CA THR A 137 -2.66 4.18 4.89
C THR A 137 -1.29 4.03 5.54
N THR A 138 -0.72 5.13 6.07
CA THR A 138 0.52 5.10 6.85
C THR A 138 0.44 4.15 8.05
N ASN A 139 -0.77 3.88 8.55
CA ASN A 139 -1.03 2.96 9.66
C ASN A 139 -1.11 1.48 9.24
N ASN A 140 -0.96 1.15 7.96
CA ASN A 140 -1.04 -0.21 7.45
C ASN A 140 0.35 -0.80 7.15
N PHE A 141 0.42 -2.13 7.17
CA PHE A 141 1.58 -2.86 6.70
C PHE A 141 1.57 -2.95 5.19
N PHE A 142 2.60 -2.41 4.57
CA PHE A 142 2.84 -2.52 3.14
C PHE A 142 3.60 -3.80 2.86
N ARG A 143 3.04 -4.67 2.02
CA ARG A 143 3.75 -5.84 1.51
C ARG A 143 4.57 -5.41 0.30
N ILE A 144 5.85 -5.16 0.52
CA ILE A 144 6.75 -4.69 -0.51
C ILE A 144 7.31 -5.91 -1.25
N PRO A 145 6.96 -6.12 -2.54
CA PRO A 145 7.51 -7.23 -3.30
C PRO A 145 9.01 -7.05 -3.50
N LEU A 146 9.75 -8.16 -3.44
CA LEU A 146 11.17 -8.24 -3.73
C LEU A 146 11.39 -8.76 -5.14
N ASN A 147 12.49 -8.31 -5.75
CA ASN A 147 12.89 -8.72 -7.08
C ASN A 147 13.17 -10.24 -7.20
N MET A 148 12.27 -10.96 -7.87
CA MET A 148 12.41 -12.40 -8.08
C MET A 148 13.60 -12.81 -8.96
N ASN A 149 14.16 -11.88 -9.74
CA ASN A 149 15.18 -12.14 -10.75
C ASN A 149 16.59 -11.75 -10.31
N ALA A 150 16.74 -11.01 -9.21
CA ALA A 150 18.02 -10.56 -8.67
C ALA A 150 18.12 -10.79 -7.15
N ASP A 151 19.34 -10.72 -6.64
CA ASP A 151 19.64 -10.87 -5.20
C ASP A 151 19.61 -9.50 -4.48
N ILE A 152 19.08 -8.48 -5.15
CA ILE A 152 19.00 -7.10 -4.68
C ILE A 152 17.63 -6.54 -5.07
N SER A 153 17.04 -5.74 -4.18
CA SER A 153 15.87 -4.92 -4.48
C SER A 153 16.13 -3.50 -4.01
N GLU A 154 16.00 -2.55 -4.93
CA GLU A 154 16.00 -1.13 -4.64
C GLU A 154 14.58 -0.64 -4.85
N ILE A 155 14.02 -0.02 -3.81
CA ILE A 155 12.62 0.37 -3.73
C ILE A 155 12.58 1.87 -3.48
N TYR A 156 11.84 2.61 -4.30
CA TYR A 156 11.62 4.04 -4.14
C TYR A 156 10.21 4.29 -3.61
N PHE A 157 10.08 5.15 -2.62
CA PHE A 157 8.83 5.57 -1.97
C PHE A 157 8.59 7.04 -2.29
N ASP A 158 7.64 7.32 -3.18
CA ASP A 158 7.23 8.70 -3.50
C ASP A 158 5.99 9.06 -2.69
N TYR A 159 6.10 10.12 -1.89
CA TYR A 159 5.01 10.71 -1.12
C TYR A 159 5.30 12.20 -0.91
N PHE A 160 4.29 13.07 -1.12
CA PHE A 160 4.41 14.54 -0.93
C PHE A 160 5.59 15.22 -1.64
N ASN A 161 5.95 14.79 -2.85
CA ASN A 161 7.14 15.25 -3.60
C ASN A 161 8.48 14.95 -2.88
N MET A 162 8.47 14.12 -1.85
CA MET A 162 9.65 13.53 -1.24
C MET A 162 9.82 12.12 -1.78
N ILE A 163 11.06 11.70 -1.93
CA ILE A 163 11.40 10.36 -2.39
C ILE A 163 12.35 9.76 -1.37
N ASP A 164 11.91 8.66 -0.76
CA ASP A 164 12.79 7.78 -0.03
C ASP A 164 13.17 6.55 -0.82
N THR A 165 14.27 5.93 -0.42
CA THR A 165 14.81 4.73 -1.04
C THR A 165 15.14 3.72 0.04
N LEU A 166 14.77 2.46 -0.19
CA LEU A 166 15.20 1.30 0.58
C LEU A 166 15.91 0.34 -0.36
N ARG A 167 17.13 -0.06 0.00
CA ARG A 167 17.88 -1.08 -0.73
C ARG A 167 18.14 -2.28 0.16
N LEU A 168 17.73 -3.44 -0.33
CA LEU A 168 17.87 -4.73 0.34
C LEU A 168 18.74 -5.65 -0.51
N SER A 169 19.68 -6.36 0.12
CA SER A 169 20.33 -7.53 -0.44
C SER A 169 19.83 -8.80 0.24
N TYR A 170 19.76 -9.90 -0.50
CA TYR A 170 19.30 -11.19 0.03
C TYR A 170 19.80 -12.34 -0.84
N ARG A 171 19.75 -13.55 -0.30
CA ARG A 171 19.98 -14.77 -1.07
C ARG A 171 18.64 -15.34 -1.52
N ARG A 172 18.53 -15.65 -2.81
CA ARG A 172 17.37 -16.39 -3.34
C ARG A 172 17.57 -17.89 -3.23
N GLU A 173 16.53 -18.57 -2.78
CA GLU A 173 16.44 -20.03 -2.77
C GLU A 173 15.26 -20.45 -3.65
N VAL A 174 15.55 -21.24 -4.69
CA VAL A 174 14.55 -21.67 -5.67
C VAL A 174 14.24 -23.14 -5.47
N TYR A 175 12.97 -23.42 -5.21
CA TYR A 175 12.43 -24.75 -5.04
C TYR A 175 11.53 -25.07 -6.22
N THR A 176 11.83 -26.14 -6.95
CA THR A 176 11.05 -26.57 -8.11
C THR A 176 10.46 -27.94 -7.83
N THR A 177 9.13 -28.03 -7.90
CA THR A 177 8.39 -29.29 -7.89
C THR A 177 7.73 -29.50 -9.26
N LEU A 178 7.00 -30.62 -9.43
CA LEU A 178 6.27 -30.89 -10.67
C LEU A 178 5.16 -29.86 -10.95
N ASP A 179 4.58 -29.28 -9.90
CA ASP A 179 3.39 -28.44 -9.98
C ASP A 179 3.65 -26.98 -9.54
N GLU A 180 4.83 -26.67 -9.00
CA GLU A 180 5.11 -25.37 -8.38
C GLU A 180 6.58 -24.95 -8.54
N VAL A 181 6.80 -23.66 -8.83
CA VAL A 181 8.06 -22.96 -8.59
C VAL A 181 7.87 -22.02 -7.40
N ARG A 182 8.69 -22.20 -6.38
CA ARG A 182 8.70 -21.36 -5.18
C ARG A 182 10.05 -20.68 -5.05
N ILE A 183 10.04 -19.36 -4.95
CA ILE A 183 11.24 -18.55 -4.73
C ILE A 183 11.13 -17.95 -3.33
N GLU A 184 12.16 -18.16 -2.52
CA GLU A 184 12.26 -17.60 -1.17
C GLU A 184 13.45 -16.65 -1.11
N ALA A 185 13.28 -15.52 -0.42
CA ALA A 185 14.39 -14.63 -0.08
C ALA A 185 14.76 -14.86 1.39
N VAL A 186 16.04 -15.13 1.63
CA VAL A 186 16.63 -15.41 2.95
C VAL A 186 17.90 -14.58 3.15
N ASN A 187 18.35 -14.41 4.40
CA ASN A 187 19.48 -13.54 4.74
C ASN A 187 19.28 -12.11 4.25
N LEU A 188 18.12 -11.52 4.56
CA LEU A 188 17.82 -10.15 4.13
C LEU A 188 18.71 -9.17 4.88
N LEU A 189 19.34 -8.24 4.16
CA LEU A 189 20.17 -7.19 4.73
C LEU A 189 19.73 -5.85 4.14
N VAL A 190 19.58 -4.85 5.00
CA VAL A 190 19.40 -3.47 4.57
C VAL A 190 20.77 -2.91 4.19
N ASP A 191 21.00 -2.75 2.88
CA ASP A 191 22.24 -2.17 2.36
C ASP A 191 22.26 -0.65 2.55
N TYR A 192 21.10 -0.02 2.37
CA TYR A 192 20.93 1.43 2.39
C TYR A 192 19.46 1.80 2.62
N HIS A 193 19.22 2.89 3.35
CA HIS A 193 17.94 3.59 3.35
C HIS A 193 18.13 5.10 3.46
N SER A 194 17.15 5.89 2.98
CA SER A 194 17.13 7.35 3.15
C SER A 194 16.15 7.86 4.20
N PHE A 195 15.32 6.97 4.78
CA PHE A 195 14.45 7.29 5.91
C PHE A 195 15.23 7.89 7.09
N ASP A 196 14.57 8.73 7.91
CA ASP A 196 15.14 9.30 9.13
C ASP A 196 15.65 8.21 10.08
N SER A 197 14.87 7.15 10.21
CA SER A 197 15.34 5.91 10.82
C SER A 197 14.55 4.69 10.33
N LEU A 198 15.16 3.53 10.44
CA LEU A 198 14.54 2.24 10.14
C LEU A 198 14.74 1.35 11.37
N SER A 199 13.67 0.72 11.86
CA SER A 199 13.78 -0.19 13.00
C SER A 199 14.62 -1.42 12.66
N ASP A 200 15.17 -2.05 13.69
CA ASP A 200 15.61 -3.44 13.55
C ASP A 200 14.43 -4.31 13.12
N PRO A 201 14.66 -5.36 12.31
CA PRO A 201 13.58 -6.23 11.85
C PRO A 201 12.97 -7.01 13.03
N SER A 202 11.69 -7.35 12.88
CA SER A 202 10.91 -8.14 13.87
C SER A 202 11.53 -9.50 14.25
N CYS A 203 12.52 -9.97 13.50
CA CYS A 203 13.24 -11.21 13.76
C CYS A 203 14.66 -11.19 13.14
N ASP A 204 15.50 -12.17 13.50
CA ASP A 204 16.88 -12.25 12.99
C ASP A 204 16.89 -12.45 11.46
N PRO A 205 17.43 -11.50 10.68
CA PRO A 205 17.39 -11.58 9.22
C PRO A 205 18.11 -12.80 8.63
N THR A 206 19.01 -13.41 9.39
CA THR A 206 19.74 -14.62 8.99
C THR A 206 19.00 -15.92 9.27
N GLU A 207 17.97 -15.86 10.12
CA GLU A 207 17.16 -17.02 10.51
C GLU A 207 15.72 -16.93 9.95
N CYS A 208 15.31 -15.76 9.46
CA CYS A 208 13.97 -15.49 9.00
C CYS A 208 13.78 -15.51 7.49
N ARG A 209 12.54 -15.79 7.09
CA ARG A 209 12.07 -15.63 5.72
C ARG A 209 11.60 -14.21 5.49
N SER A 210 11.65 -13.75 4.23
CA SER A 210 11.21 -12.39 3.88
C SER A 210 9.77 -12.09 4.34
N ASP A 211 8.84 -13.05 4.22
CA ASP A 211 7.43 -12.87 4.59
C ASP A 211 7.16 -12.80 6.10
N GLU A 212 8.18 -13.06 6.91
CA GLU A 212 8.16 -12.97 8.38
C GLU A 212 8.80 -11.66 8.89
N ILE A 213 9.51 -10.94 8.02
CA ILE A 213 10.24 -9.72 8.37
C ILE A 213 9.31 -8.52 8.26
N THR A 214 9.31 -7.73 9.33
CA THR A 214 8.66 -6.41 9.40
C THR A 214 9.69 -5.36 9.78
N TYR A 215 9.73 -4.28 9.02
CA TYR A 215 10.46 -3.06 9.35
C TYR A 215 9.47 -1.94 9.67
N GLU A 216 9.81 -1.07 10.62
CA GLU A 216 9.15 0.22 10.82
C GLU A 216 10.06 1.32 10.25
N ALA A 217 9.59 2.03 9.22
CA ALA A 217 10.29 3.18 8.64
C ALA A 217 9.71 4.47 9.22
N PHE A 218 10.59 5.30 9.78
CA PHE A 218 10.25 6.59 10.37
C PHE A 218 10.65 7.71 9.42
N PHE A 219 9.74 8.67 9.29
CA PHE A 219 9.92 9.93 8.55
C PHE A 219 9.52 11.10 9.43
#